data_AF-A0A5C7H2L0-F1
#
_entry.id   AF-A0A5C7H2L0-F1
#
_cell.length_a   1.000
_cell.length_b   1.000
_cell.length_c   1.000
_cell.angle_alpha   90.00
_cell.angle_beta   90.00
_cell.angle_gamma   90.00
#
_symmetry.space_group_name_H-M   'P 1'
#
loop_
_entity.id
_entity.type
_entity.pdbx_description
1 polymer ?
#
loop_
_entity_poly.entity_id
_entity_poly.type
_entity_poly.pdbx_seq_one_letter_code
_entity_poly.pdbx_strand_id
1 'polypeptide(L)'
;MAAISHYCARAAVKEDKVVKFVHSRLTKSAYLQTYVGMLHPIPNRNRWPEVPPCIMVPGISEFMNPPPRTVQPGKPKKLRNREPDEAPKVGRSGIVICKLYHQVGHIKRSCQRRHDNQTEGGSVGASSSH
;
A
#
# COMPACT_ATOMS: atom_id res chain seq x y z
N MET A 1 12.37 8.94 28.77
CA MET A 1 12.03 7.65 28.12
C MET A 1 13.22 6.73 28.31
N ALA A 2 13.13 5.75 29.21
CA ALA A 2 14.20 4.76 29.37
C ALA A 2 14.15 3.82 28.16
N ALA A 3 15.13 3.93 27.27
CA ALA A 3 15.33 2.93 26.24
C ALA A 3 15.74 1.64 26.96
N ILE A 4 14.87 0.62 26.93
CA ILE A 4 15.23 -0.74 27.31
C ILE A 4 16.22 -1.23 26.25
N SER A 5 17.48 -0.87 26.43
CA SER A 5 18.60 -1.42 25.69
C SER A 5 18.66 -2.90 26.04
N HIS A 6 18.14 -3.75 25.16
CA HIS A 6 18.34 -5.20 25.21
C HIS A 6 19.85 -5.48 25.10
N TYR A 7 20.57 -5.39 26.22
CA TYR A 7 22.01 -5.65 26.32
C TYR A 7 22.35 -7.03 25.75
N CYS A 8 21.47 -8.01 26.00
CA CYS A 8 21.58 -9.37 25.49
C CYS A 8 21.57 -9.44 23.95
N ALA A 9 20.86 -8.54 23.26
CA ALA A 9 20.80 -8.56 21.79
C ALA A 9 22.09 -8.04 21.15
N ARG A 10 22.81 -7.13 21.80
CA ARG A 10 24.00 -6.49 21.22
C ARG A 10 25.31 -7.22 21.54
N ALA A 11 25.41 -7.84 22.71
CA ALA A 11 26.59 -8.61 23.11
C ALA A 11 26.57 -10.04 22.54
N ALA A 12 25.43 -10.72 22.54
CA ALA A 12 25.32 -12.10 22.07
C ALA A 12 25.35 -12.25 20.54
N VAL A 13 25.23 -11.14 19.78
CA VAL A 13 25.44 -11.15 18.32
C VAL A 13 26.92 -10.97 17.97
N LYS A 14 27.74 -10.40 18.87
CA LYS A 14 29.18 -10.18 18.64
C LYS A 14 30.04 -11.40 18.99
N GLU A 15 29.62 -12.17 19.97
CA GLU A 15 30.16 -13.49 20.27
C GLU A 15 29.07 -14.48 19.85
N ASP A 16 29.34 -15.53 19.08
CA ASP A 16 28.36 -16.54 18.56
C ASP A 16 27.53 -17.31 19.65
N LYS A 17 27.40 -16.75 20.84
CA LYS A 17 26.63 -17.20 21.99
C LYS A 17 25.12 -17.28 21.69
N VAL A 18 24.58 -16.57 20.69
CA VAL A 18 23.16 -16.72 20.28
C VAL A 18 22.84 -18.17 19.92
N VAL A 19 23.76 -18.89 19.27
CA VAL A 19 23.55 -20.29 18.85
C VAL A 19 23.31 -21.22 20.05
N LYS A 20 23.84 -20.89 21.24
CA LYS A 20 23.63 -21.68 22.47
C LYS A 20 22.20 -21.60 23.01
N PHE A 21 21.45 -20.56 22.67
CA PHE A 21 20.06 -20.36 23.11
C PHE A 21 19.03 -20.78 22.06
N VAL A 22 19.48 -21.12 20.85
CA VAL A 22 18.60 -21.56 19.76
C VAL A 22 18.45 -23.08 19.81
N HIS A 23 17.20 -23.55 19.82
CA HIS A 23 16.91 -24.97 19.78
C HIS A 23 17.45 -25.62 18.48
N SER A 24 18.00 -26.83 18.56
CA SER A 24 18.66 -27.51 17.42
C SER A 24 17.78 -27.62 16.16
N ARG A 25 16.46 -27.78 16.34
CA ARG A 25 15.46 -27.83 15.25
C ARG A 25 15.24 -26.49 14.51
N LEU A 26 15.66 -25.36 15.08
CA LEU A 26 15.54 -24.04 14.45
C LEU A 26 16.77 -23.66 13.63
N THR A 27 17.70 -24.59 13.43
CA THR A 27 18.87 -24.39 12.58
C THR A 27 18.50 -24.49 11.10
N LYS A 28 19.27 -23.78 10.24
CA LYS A 28 19.10 -23.86 8.79
C LYS A 28 19.21 -25.30 8.27
N SER A 29 20.12 -26.09 8.81
CA SER A 29 20.28 -27.50 8.45
C SER A 29 19.04 -28.33 8.79
N ALA A 30 18.47 -28.16 9.99
CA ALA A 30 17.23 -28.84 10.38
C ALA A 30 16.05 -28.44 9.50
N TYR A 31 15.94 -27.16 9.14
CA TYR A 31 14.93 -26.69 8.18
C TYR A 31 15.10 -27.37 6.81
N LEU A 32 16.31 -27.35 6.25
CA LEU A 32 16.57 -27.97 4.94
C LEU A 32 16.31 -29.48 4.95
N GLN A 33 16.69 -30.19 6.01
CA GLN A 33 16.41 -31.62 6.17
C GLN A 33 14.90 -31.91 6.25
N THR A 34 14.16 -31.10 7.00
CA THR A 34 12.70 -31.27 7.17
C THR A 34 11.94 -31.04 5.86
N TYR A 35 12.36 -30.04 5.08
CA TYR A 35 11.67 -29.63 3.86
C TYR A 35 12.36 -30.10 2.57
N VAL A 36 13.39 -30.96 2.62
CA VAL A 36 14.17 -31.34 1.42
C VAL A 36 13.30 -31.90 0.29
N GLY A 37 12.26 -32.67 0.62
CA GLY A 37 11.31 -33.20 -0.35
C GLY A 37 10.21 -32.23 -0.79
N MET A 38 10.10 -31.04 -0.17
CA MET A 38 9.09 -30.02 -0.44
C MET A 38 9.67 -28.71 -0.98
N LEU A 39 10.99 -28.53 -0.89
CA LEU A 39 11.70 -27.39 -1.48
C LEU A 39 11.82 -27.62 -2.98
N HIS A 40 10.77 -27.24 -3.70
CA HIS A 40 10.78 -27.23 -5.15
C HIS A 40 11.70 -26.10 -5.62
N PRO A 41 12.73 -26.38 -6.44
CA PRO A 41 13.56 -25.32 -7.00
C PRO A 41 12.67 -24.39 -7.82
N ILE A 42 12.86 -23.08 -7.63
CA ILE A 42 12.22 -22.11 -8.52
C ILE A 42 12.75 -22.38 -9.93
N PRO A 43 11.88 -22.66 -10.91
CA PRO A 43 12.33 -22.96 -12.27
C PRO A 43 13.16 -21.78 -12.81
N ASN A 44 14.10 -22.06 -13.69
CA ASN A 44 14.84 -21.01 -14.39
C ASN A 44 13.87 -20.07 -15.12
N ARG A 45 14.24 -18.79 -15.25
CA ARG A 45 13.41 -17.76 -15.91
C ARG A 45 12.89 -18.17 -17.28
N ASN A 46 13.68 -18.95 -18.03
CA ASN A 46 13.32 -19.47 -19.36
C ASN A 46 12.19 -20.53 -19.35
N ARG A 47 11.86 -21.08 -18.18
CA ARG A 47 10.73 -22.02 -17.98
C ARG A 47 9.50 -21.32 -17.40
N TRP A 48 9.60 -20.03 -17.07
CA TRP A 48 8.44 -19.28 -16.62
C TRP A 48 7.54 -19.06 -17.84
N PRO A 49 6.21 -19.18 -17.68
CA PRO A 49 5.31 -18.79 -18.75
C PRO A 49 5.60 -17.33 -19.09
N GLU A 50 5.72 -17.03 -20.39
CA GLU A 50 5.77 -15.67 -20.90
C GLU A 50 4.39 -15.04 -20.68
N VAL A 51 4.14 -14.62 -19.43
CA VAL A 51 2.96 -13.85 -19.09
C VAL A 51 3.17 -12.44 -19.64
N PRO A 52 2.24 -11.93 -20.47
CA PRO A 52 2.22 -10.52 -20.76
C PRO A 52 2.14 -9.73 -19.43
N PRO A 53 2.51 -8.44 -19.40
CA PRO A 53 2.37 -7.58 -18.21
C PRO A 53 0.95 -7.55 -17.61
N CYS A 54 -0.01 -8.09 -18.35
CA CYS A 54 -1.38 -8.38 -17.97
C CYS A 54 -1.61 -9.90 -18.06
N ILE A 55 -2.15 -10.49 -16.99
CA ILE A 55 -2.58 -11.88 -16.93
C ILE A 55 -3.62 -12.13 -18.04
N MET A 56 -3.17 -12.62 -19.20
CA MET A 56 -4.05 -13.09 -20.26
C MET A 56 -4.30 -14.58 -20.03
N VAL A 57 -5.28 -14.89 -19.18
CA VAL A 57 -5.96 -16.18 -19.26
C VAL A 57 -6.70 -16.22 -20.60
N PRO A 58 -6.68 -17.32 -21.36
CA PRO A 58 -7.51 -17.44 -22.57
C PRO A 58 -8.98 -17.17 -22.20
N GLY A 59 -9.54 -16.05 -22.69
CA GLY A 59 -10.88 -15.55 -22.33
C GLY A 59 -10.89 -14.26 -21.47
N ILE A 60 -9.75 -13.81 -20.98
CA ILE A 60 -9.58 -12.53 -20.27
C ILE A 60 -8.49 -11.75 -21.01
N SER A 61 -8.83 -11.24 -22.20
CA SER A 61 -8.02 -10.27 -22.94
C SER A 61 -8.25 -8.83 -22.46
N GLU A 62 -8.99 -8.65 -21.37
CA GLU A 62 -9.28 -7.33 -20.82
C GLU A 62 -8.21 -6.96 -19.81
N PHE A 63 -7.63 -5.78 -20.01
CA PHE A 63 -6.81 -5.09 -19.04
C PHE A 63 -7.48 -5.17 -17.66
N MET A 64 -6.92 -5.99 -16.76
CA MET A 64 -7.48 -6.22 -15.43
C MET A 64 -7.37 -4.91 -14.65
N ASN A 65 -8.44 -4.12 -14.66
CA ASN A 65 -8.51 -2.92 -13.86
C ASN A 65 -8.36 -3.33 -12.38
N PRO A 66 -7.56 -2.60 -11.59
CA PRO A 66 -7.48 -2.85 -10.16
C PRO A 66 -8.89 -2.75 -9.58
N PRO A 67 -9.22 -3.56 -8.56
CA PRO A 67 -10.53 -3.50 -7.92
C PRO A 67 -10.90 -2.06 -7.56
N PRO A 68 -12.16 -1.65 -7.80
CA PRO A 68 -12.61 -0.30 -7.48
C PRO A 68 -12.39 -0.03 -5.99
N ARG A 69 -11.70 1.07 -5.68
CA ARG A 69 -11.37 1.43 -4.30
C ARG A 69 -12.62 1.90 -3.56
N THR A 70 -13.23 1.02 -2.78
CA THR A 70 -14.34 1.39 -1.88
C THR A 70 -13.81 2.13 -0.66
N VAL A 71 -14.37 3.30 -0.33
CA VAL A 71 -14.12 3.97 0.96
C VAL A 71 -14.92 3.24 2.02
N GLN A 72 -14.23 2.51 2.89
CA GLN A 72 -14.87 1.90 4.05
C GLN A 72 -15.44 3.00 4.96
N PRO A 73 -16.62 2.80 5.56
CA PRO A 73 -17.13 3.71 6.58
C PRO A 73 -16.06 3.98 7.63
N GLY A 74 -15.77 5.25 7.88
CA GLY A 74 -14.78 5.64 8.88
C GLY A 74 -15.19 5.15 10.26
N LYS A 75 -14.21 4.94 11.14
CA LYS A 75 -14.48 4.66 12.56
C LYS A 75 -15.39 5.76 13.12
N PRO A 76 -16.54 5.42 13.74
CA PRO A 76 -17.37 6.39 14.43
C PRO A 76 -16.49 7.22 15.37
N LYS A 77 -16.60 8.54 15.25
CA LYS A 77 -15.80 9.45 16.05
C LYS A 77 -16.14 9.19 17.51
N LYS A 78 -15.17 8.71 18.30
CA LYS A 78 -15.35 8.61 19.75
C LYS A 78 -15.42 10.03 20.30
N LEU A 79 -16.63 10.54 20.51
CA LEU A 79 -16.86 11.79 21.20
C LEU A 79 -16.71 11.53 22.68
N ARG A 80 -15.82 12.28 23.33
CA ARG A 80 -15.77 12.33 24.80
C ARG A 80 -16.82 13.35 25.23
N ASN A 81 -17.68 12.97 26.17
CA ASN A 81 -18.54 13.93 26.85
C ASN A 81 -17.66 14.91 27.64
N ARG A 82 -17.86 16.20 27.41
CA ARG A 82 -17.11 17.25 28.08
C ARG A 82 -17.87 17.66 29.33
N GLU A 83 -17.14 17.89 30.41
CA GLU A 83 -17.71 18.50 31.60
C GLU A 83 -18.09 19.96 31.29
N PRO A 84 -19.10 20.53 31.96
CA PRO A 84 -19.63 21.87 31.65
C PRO A 84 -18.62 23.00 31.83
N ASP A 85 -17.55 22.80 32.59
CA ASP A 85 -16.47 23.78 32.83
C ASP A 85 -15.28 23.64 31.85
N GLU A 86 -15.31 22.66 30.94
CA GLU A 86 -14.19 22.42 30.03
C GLU A 86 -14.16 23.42 28.86
N ALA A 87 -13.01 24.09 28.68
CA ALA A 87 -12.80 25.02 27.56
C ALA A 87 -13.09 24.39 26.17
N PRO A 88 -13.66 25.17 25.22
CA PRO A 88 -13.89 24.72 23.85
C PRO A 88 -12.60 24.22 23.17
N LYS A 89 -12.70 23.14 22.41
CA LYS A 89 -11.58 22.66 21.60
C LYS A 89 -11.36 23.66 20.48
N VAL A 90 -10.23 24.37 20.51
CA VAL A 90 -9.79 25.17 19.35
C VAL A 90 -9.54 24.20 18.19
N GLY A 91 -10.40 24.26 17.16
CA GLY A 91 -10.20 23.48 15.95
C GLY A 91 -8.96 23.97 15.21
N ARG A 92 -8.08 23.06 14.76
CA ARG A 92 -7.07 23.43 13.76
C ARG A 92 -7.78 23.65 12.42
N SER A 93 -7.98 24.91 12.04
CA SER A 93 -8.31 25.27 10.66
C SER A 93 -7.03 25.26 9.83
N GLY A 94 -6.83 24.20 9.05
CA GLY A 94 -5.79 24.18 8.02
C GLY A 94 -6.38 24.65 6.69
N ILE A 95 -5.66 25.52 5.97
CA ILE A 95 -6.04 25.88 4.60
C ILE A 95 -5.80 24.66 3.72
N VAL A 96 -6.86 24.20 3.05
CA VAL A 96 -6.79 23.12 2.06
C VAL A 96 -6.50 23.73 0.70
N ILE A 97 -5.37 23.38 0.08
CA ILE A 97 -4.95 23.90 -1.23
C ILE A 97 -4.91 22.77 -2.27
N CYS A 98 -5.45 23.03 -3.46
CA CYS A 98 -5.43 22.09 -4.57
C CYS A 98 -4.04 22.02 -5.20
N LYS A 99 -3.41 20.84 -5.25
CA LYS A 99 -2.10 20.66 -5.90
C LYS A 99 -2.11 20.76 -7.44
N LEU A 100 -3.27 20.91 -8.08
CA LEU A 100 -3.35 21.11 -9.55
C LEU A 100 -3.35 22.58 -9.93
N TYR A 101 -4.17 23.39 -9.25
CA TYR A 101 -4.42 24.78 -9.61
C TYR A 101 -4.13 25.77 -8.49
N HIS A 102 -3.62 25.27 -7.35
CA HIS A 102 -3.25 26.05 -6.17
C HIS A 102 -4.39 26.89 -5.57
N GLN A 103 -5.64 26.55 -5.91
CA GLN A 103 -6.83 27.17 -5.35
C GLN A 103 -7.15 26.61 -3.96
N VAL A 104 -7.61 27.49 -3.08
CA VAL A 104 -8.04 27.13 -1.72
C VAL A 104 -9.41 26.45 -1.71
N GLY A 105 -9.70 25.68 -0.66
CA GLY A 105 -11.01 25.09 -0.40
C GLY A 105 -11.20 23.65 -0.90
N HIS A 106 -10.28 23.09 -1.68
CA HIS A 106 -10.37 21.70 -2.13
C HIS A 106 -9.00 21.06 -2.34
N ILE A 107 -8.92 19.73 -2.25
CA ILE A 107 -7.70 18.98 -2.55
C ILE A 107 -7.68 18.56 -4.02
N LYS A 108 -6.50 18.17 -4.50
CA LYS A 108 -6.29 17.61 -5.86
C LYS A 108 -7.40 16.62 -6.26
N ARG A 109 -7.84 15.76 -5.34
CA ARG A 109 -8.78 14.65 -5.61
C ARG A 109 -10.23 15.10 -5.81
N SER A 110 -10.64 16.22 -5.22
CA SER A 110 -12.02 16.74 -5.28
C SER A 110 -12.14 17.92 -6.23
N CYS A 111 -11.20 18.07 -7.18
CA CYS A 111 -11.17 19.17 -8.13
C CYS A 111 -12.09 18.84 -9.32
N GLN A 112 -13.15 19.63 -9.55
CA GLN A 112 -14.10 19.43 -10.65
C GLN A 112 -13.44 19.53 -12.03
N ARG A 113 -12.46 20.44 -12.19
CA ARG A 113 -11.75 20.66 -13.46
C ARG A 113 -10.84 19.52 -13.91
N ARG A 114 -10.74 18.43 -13.14
CA ARG A 114 -10.09 17.20 -13.58
C ARG A 114 -10.85 16.48 -14.68
N HIS A 115 -12.18 16.62 -14.71
CA HIS A 115 -13.03 15.94 -15.68
C HIS A 115 -13.05 16.67 -17.03
N ASP A 116 -12.87 18.00 -17.01
CA ASP A 116 -12.87 18.82 -18.23
C ASP A 116 -11.67 18.48 -19.12
N ASN A 117 -10.48 18.30 -18.53
CA ASN A 117 -9.25 17.97 -19.28
C ASN A 117 -9.20 16.53 -19.85
N GLN A 118 -10.19 15.68 -19.60
CA GLN A 118 -10.29 14.34 -20.22
C GLN A 118 -11.28 14.27 -21.39
N THR A 119 -12.08 15.32 -21.62
CA THR A 119 -13.14 15.31 -22.63
C THR A 119 -12.68 15.88 -23.99
N GLU A 120 -11.53 16.57 -24.03
CA GLU A 120 -10.95 17.11 -25.27
C GLU A 120 -9.99 16.09 -25.92
N GLY A 121 -10.57 15.01 -26.44
CA GLY A 121 -9.82 13.96 -27.12
C GLY A 121 -10.72 13.11 -28.02
N GLY A 122 -11.57 13.75 -28.84
CA GLY A 122 -12.44 13.03 -29.77
C GLY A 122 -13.51 13.89 -30.45
N SER A 123 -13.12 14.85 -31.28
CA SER A 123 -14.01 15.41 -32.31
C SER A 123 -13.23 15.63 -33.60
N VAL A 124 -13.08 14.54 -34.37
CA VAL A 124 -12.75 14.63 -35.80
C VAL A 124 -14.05 14.91 -36.54
N GLY A 125 -14.05 15.97 -37.33
CA GLY A 125 -15.25 16.61 -37.85
C GLY A 125 -15.96 15.90 -39.00
N ALA A 126 -17.15 16.39 -39.29
CA ALA A 126 -17.84 16.24 -40.57
C ALA A 126 -18.58 17.55 -40.86
N SER A 127 -17.97 18.40 -41.68
CA SER A 127 -18.68 19.49 -42.35
C SER A 127 -19.20 18.96 -43.68
N SER A 128 -20.52 18.86 -43.84
CA SER A 128 -21.16 18.59 -45.13
C SER A 128 -21.86 19.86 -45.58
N SER A 129 -21.46 20.36 -46.76
CA SER A 129 -22.11 21.45 -47.47
C SER A 129 -23.51 21.07 -47.94
N HIS A 130 -24.44 22.01 -47.84
CA HIS A 130 -25.60 22.16 -48.73
C HIS A 130 -25.91 23.65 -48.88
#